data_AF-A0A8U8BRF4-F1
#
_entry.id   AF-A0A8U8BRF4-F1
#
_cell.length_a   1.000
_cell.length_b   1.000
_cell.length_c   1.000
_cell.angle_alpha   90.00
_cell.angle_beta   90.00
_cell.angle_gamma   90.00
#
_symmetry.space_group_name_H-M   'P 1'
#
loop_
_entity.id
_entity.type
_entity.pdbx_description
1 polymer ?
#
loop_
_entity_poly.entity_id
_entity_poly.type
_entity_poly.pdbx_seq_one_letter_code
_entity_poly.pdbx_strand_id
1 'polypeptide(L)'
;MHFAASRGHAKVLSWLLLHGGEITADGWGGTPLHDAAENGELEILVVNGADLSIRDQDGYTAADLADYNGHSHCAQYLRRGEHTGISRASPPLSEDAASRGQ
;
A
#
# COMPACT_ATOMS: atom_id res chain seq x y z
N MET A 1 3.60 12.98 -2.22
CA MET A 1 3.77 11.52 -2.31
C MET A 1 3.23 11.02 -3.65
N HIS A 2 2.03 11.45 -4.03
CA HIS A 2 1.40 11.30 -5.35
C HIS A 2 2.36 11.46 -6.55
N PHE A 3 2.99 12.63 -6.72
CA PHE A 3 3.94 12.86 -7.83
C PHE A 3 5.13 11.89 -7.89
N ALA A 4 5.59 11.40 -6.75
CA ALA A 4 6.68 10.42 -6.73
C ALA A 4 6.18 9.03 -7.13
N ALA A 5 4.94 8.71 -6.75
CA ALA A 5 4.29 7.45 -7.07
C ALA A 5 3.89 7.36 -8.56
N SER A 6 3.31 8.42 -9.13
CA SER A 6 2.94 8.47 -10.56
C SER A 6 4.13 8.40 -11.53
N ARG A 7 5.36 8.62 -11.04
CA ARG A 7 6.58 8.62 -11.85
C ARG A 7 7.56 7.49 -11.50
N GLY A 8 7.13 6.51 -10.70
CA GLY A 8 7.98 5.38 -10.34
C GLY A 8 9.20 5.75 -9.48
N HIS A 9 9.18 6.88 -8.77
CA HIS A 9 10.31 7.35 -7.96
C HIS A 9 10.38 6.64 -6.60
N ALA A 10 10.61 5.32 -6.62
CA ALA A 10 10.54 4.45 -5.43
C ALA A 10 11.49 4.85 -4.31
N LYS A 11 12.68 5.35 -4.66
CA LYS A 11 13.65 5.87 -3.68
C LYS A 11 13.14 7.12 -2.97
N VAL A 12 12.48 8.03 -3.69
CA VAL A 12 11.91 9.25 -3.12
C VAL A 12 10.74 8.88 -2.21
N LEU A 13 9.88 7.96 -2.65
CA LEU A 13 8.76 7.47 -1.86
C LEU A 13 9.23 6.80 -0.55
N SER A 14 10.22 5.91 -0.65
CA SER A 14 10.82 5.23 0.50
C SER A 14 11.44 6.23 1.47
N TRP A 15 12.14 7.25 0.96
CA TRP A 15 12.73 8.30 1.78
C TRP A 15 11.66 9.12 2.51
N LEU A 16 10.56 9.48 1.83
CA LEU A 16 9.44 10.19 2.44
C LEU A 16 8.81 9.38 3.57
N LEU A 17 8.49 8.11 3.34
CA LEU A 17 7.92 7.23 4.37
C LEU A 17 8.86 7.06 5.57
N LEU A 18 10.17 6.93 5.33
CA LEU A 18 11.17 6.82 6.38
C LEU A 18 11.24 8.07 7.27
N HIS A 19 10.94 9.25 6.73
CA HIS A 19 10.99 10.53 7.43
C HIS A 19 9.60 11.03 7.89
N GLY A 20 8.65 10.11 8.07
CA GLY A 20 7.32 10.42 8.61
C GLY A 20 6.33 10.96 7.58
N GLY A 21 6.59 10.76 6.28
CA GLY A 21 5.60 11.00 5.24
C GLY A 21 4.45 10.01 5.35
N GLU A 22 3.22 10.51 5.28
CA GLU A 22 2.01 9.71 5.39
C GLU A 22 1.40 9.41 4.02
N ILE A 23 0.79 8.24 3.89
CA ILE A 23 0.01 7.85 2.72
C ILE A 23 -1.41 8.40 2.93
N THR A 24 -1.72 9.52 2.28
CA THR A 24 -3.04 10.16 2.39
C THR A 24 -3.74 10.20 1.03
N ALA A 25 -5.07 10.23 1.04
CA ALA A 25 -5.84 10.52 -0.16
C ALA A 25 -5.68 11.99 -0.59
N ASP A 26 -5.83 12.26 -1.89
CA ASP A 26 -5.89 13.61 -2.45
C ASP A 26 -7.33 14.15 -2.49
N GLY A 27 -7.52 15.27 -3.19
CA GLY A 27 -8.83 15.90 -3.36
C GLY A 27 -9.86 15.07 -4.13
N TRP A 28 -9.44 13.98 -4.79
CA TRP A 28 -10.28 13.05 -5.55
C TRP A 28 -10.46 11.71 -4.82
N GLY A 29 -9.96 11.59 -3.58
CA GLY A 29 -9.98 10.34 -2.84
C GLY A 29 -8.88 9.35 -3.27
N GLY A 30 -8.04 9.72 -4.23
CA GLY A 30 -6.94 8.89 -4.73
C GLY A 30 -5.74 8.92 -3.79
N THR A 31 -5.21 7.75 -3.45
CA THR A 31 -3.95 7.63 -2.70
C THR A 31 -2.77 7.58 -3.66
N PRO A 32 -1.51 7.76 -3.20
CA PRO A 32 -0.34 7.53 -4.03
C PRO A 32 -0.30 6.14 -4.69
N LEU A 33 -0.98 5.15 -4.10
CA LEU A 33 -1.14 3.84 -4.69
C LEU A 33 -2.01 3.87 -5.97
N HIS A 34 -3.06 4.69 -6.00
CA HIS A 34 -3.91 4.89 -7.18
C HIS A 34 -3.06 5.45 -8.32
N ASP A 35 -2.29 6.51 -8.07
CA ASP A 35 -1.39 7.10 -9.05
C ASP A 35 -0.37 6.11 -9.62
N ALA A 36 0.28 5.32 -8.74
CA ALA A 36 1.25 4.33 -9.18
C ALA A 36 0.60 3.24 -10.03
N ALA A 37 -0.59 2.78 -9.63
CA ALA A 37 -1.30 1.73 -10.33
C ALA A 37 -1.84 2.20 -11.69
N GLU A 38 -2.36 3.42 -11.75
CA GLU A 38 -2.80 4.09 -12.98
C GLU A 38 -1.66 4.23 -14.00
N ASN A 39 -0.43 4.46 -13.53
CA ASN A 39 0.76 4.61 -14.39
C ASN A 39 1.59 3.33 -14.57
N GLY A 40 1.17 2.20 -13.98
CA GLY A 40 1.85 0.91 -14.11
C GLY A 40 3.17 0.78 -13.34
N GLU A 41 3.35 1.57 -12.29
CA GLU A 41 4.59 1.66 -11.50
C GLU A 41 4.68 0.58 -10.43
N LEU A 42 4.91 -0.67 -10.87
CA LEU A 42 4.91 -1.85 -9.99
C LEU A 42 5.87 -1.74 -8.79
N GLU A 43 7.05 -1.15 -8.97
CA GLU A 43 8.04 -1.00 -7.90
C GLU A 43 7.52 -0.16 -6.72
N ILE A 44 6.63 0.80 -6.99
CA ILE A 44 5.98 1.63 -5.97
C ILE A 44 4.95 0.81 -5.19
N LEU A 45 4.20 -0.06 -5.87
CA LEU A 45 3.17 -0.89 -5.25
C LEU A 45 3.73 -1.88 -4.21
N VAL A 46 5.02 -2.20 -4.30
CA VAL A 46 5.73 -3.05 -3.33
C VAL A 46 6.05 -2.30 -2.02
N VAL A 47 5.99 -0.97 -2.01
CA VAL A 47 6.34 -0.17 -0.84
C VAL A 47 5.25 -0.33 0.24
N ASN A 48 5.64 -0.94 1.36
CA ASN A 48 4.74 -1.39 2.44
C ASN A 48 3.93 -0.25 3.09
N GLY A 49 2.64 -0.54 3.38
CA GLY A 49 1.80 0.25 4.30
C GLY A 49 0.59 0.93 3.67
N ALA A 50 0.41 0.85 2.34
CA ALA A 50 -0.80 1.35 1.70
C ALA A 50 -1.98 0.40 1.91
N ASP A 51 -3.14 0.96 2.29
CA ASP A 51 -4.40 0.21 2.30
C ASP A 51 -4.90 0.05 0.86
N LEU A 52 -4.93 -1.19 0.39
CA LEU A 52 -5.32 -1.55 -0.97
C LEU A 52 -6.85 -1.48 -1.18
N SER A 53 -7.62 -1.43 -0.08
CA SER A 53 -9.09 -1.43 -0.12
C SER A 53 -9.70 -0.04 -0.31
N ILE A 54 -8.87 1.01 -0.26
CA ILE A 54 -9.31 2.39 -0.46
C ILE A 54 -9.85 2.55 -1.88
N ARG A 55 -10.99 3.23 -1.98
CA ARG A 55 -11.63 3.59 -3.24
C ARG A 55 -11.59 5.11 -3.41
N ASP A 56 -11.32 5.56 -4.62
CA ASP A 56 -11.42 6.97 -5.00
C ASP A 56 -12.90 7.43 -5.06
N GLN A 57 -13.11 8.70 -5.43
CA GLN A 57 -14.46 9.28 -5.55
C GLN A 57 -15.33 8.63 -6.63
N ASP A 58 -14.73 8.04 -7.66
CA ASP A 58 -15.44 7.30 -8.71
C ASP A 58 -15.71 5.84 -8.28
N GLY A 59 -15.21 5.45 -7.11
CA GLY A 59 -15.39 4.13 -6.54
C GLY A 59 -14.43 3.10 -7.09
N TYR A 60 -13.30 3.49 -7.68
CA TYR A 60 -12.26 2.58 -8.15
C TYR A 60 -11.20 2.35 -7.06
N THR A 61 -10.75 1.11 -6.94
CA THR A 61 -9.51 0.79 -6.21
C THR A 61 -8.30 1.04 -7.10
N ALA A 62 -7.11 1.09 -6.51
CA ALA A 62 -5.87 1.13 -7.29
C ALA A 62 -5.76 -0.05 -8.29
N ALA A 63 -6.25 -1.24 -7.94
CA ALA A 63 -6.26 -2.39 -8.85
C ALA A 63 -7.19 -2.19 -10.05
N ASP A 64 -8.36 -1.56 -9.83
CA ASP A 64 -9.31 -1.25 -10.89
C ASP A 64 -8.72 -0.22 -11.87
N LEU A 65 -8.04 0.81 -11.35
CA LEU A 65 -7.36 1.81 -12.20
C LEU A 65 -6.23 1.20 -13.02
N ALA A 66 -5.44 0.29 -12.44
CA ALA A 66 -4.41 -0.43 -13.19
C ALA A 66 -5.02 -1.27 -14.33
N ASP A 67 -6.13 -1.97 -14.09
CA ASP A 67 -6.81 -2.74 -15.15
C ASP A 67 -7.39 -1.82 -16.24
N TYR A 68 -8.05 -0.74 -15.84
CA TYR A 68 -8.65 0.23 -16.76
C TYR A 68 -7.61 0.82 -17.72
N ASN A 69 -6.39 1.07 -17.22
CA ASN A 69 -5.27 1.60 -18.01
C ASN A 69 -4.41 0.52 -18.69
N GLY A 70 -4.78 -0.76 -18.58
CA GLY A 70 -4.09 -1.87 -19.26
C GLY A 70 -2.82 -2.37 -18.55
N HIS A 71 -2.58 -1.96 -17.32
CA HIS A 71 -1.47 -2.41 -16.47
C HIS A 71 -1.81 -3.70 -15.72
N SER A 72 -2.18 -4.76 -16.44
CA SER A 72 -2.68 -6.02 -15.86
C SER A 72 -1.71 -6.70 -14.89
N HIS A 73 -0.40 -6.48 -15.04
CA HIS A 73 0.61 -6.96 -14.09
C HIS A 73 0.52 -6.25 -12.73
N CYS A 74 0.27 -4.94 -12.73
CA CYS A 74 0.05 -4.15 -11.51
C CYS A 74 -1.27 -4.55 -10.83
N ALA A 75 -2.35 -4.68 -11.61
CA ALA A 75 -3.64 -5.09 -11.08
C ALA A 75 -3.60 -6.51 -10.47
N GLN A 76 -2.91 -7.46 -11.12
CA GLN A 76 -2.69 -8.79 -10.55
C GLN A 76 -1.87 -8.74 -9.26
N TYR A 77 -0.83 -7.89 -9.20
CA TYR A 77 -0.03 -7.75 -8.00
C TYR A 77 -0.86 -7.21 -6.83
N LEU A 78 -1.64 -6.15 -7.06
CA LEU A 78 -2.50 -5.52 -6.06
C LEU A 78 -3.56 -6.49 -5.51
N ARG A 79 -4.28 -7.20 -6.40
CA ARG A 79 -5.27 -8.21 -5.98
C ARG A 79 -4.65 -9.39 -5.23
N ARG A 80 -3.40 -9.76 -5.53
CA ARG A 80 -2.67 -10.77 -4.75
C ARG A 80 -2.27 -10.22 -3.39
N GLY A 81 -1.86 -8.95 -3.32
CA GLY A 81 -1.54 -8.23 -2.10
C GLY A 81 -2.71 -8.18 -1.10
N GLU A 82 -3.95 -8.06 -1.59
CA GLU A 82 -5.17 -8.12 -0.76
C GLU A 82 -5.34 -9.46 -0.04
N HIS A 83 -4.95 -10.57 -0.66
CA HIS A 83 -5.07 -11.92 -0.09
C HIS A 83 -3.89 -12.32 0.79
N THR A 84 -2.70 -11.76 0.55
CA THR A 84 -1.57 -11.89 1.46
C THR A 84 -1.66 -10.78 2.49
N GLY A 85 -2.49 -10.98 3.51
CA GLY A 85 -2.54 -10.10 4.66
C GLY A 85 -1.13 -9.83 5.18
N ILE A 86 -0.57 -8.67 4.83
CA ILE A 86 0.49 -8.00 5.60
C ILE A 86 -0.22 -7.41 6.84
N SER A 87 -0.94 -8.27 7.55
CA SER A 87 -1.29 -8.08 8.94
C SER A 87 -0.01 -8.36 9.72
N ARG A 88 0.91 -7.39 9.71
CA ARG A 88 2.00 -7.33 10.68
C ARG A 88 1.51 -6.58 11.91
N ALA A 89 0.54 -7.15 12.62
CA ALA A 89 0.24 -6.74 13.98
C ALA A 89 -0.41 -7.89 14.76
N SER A 90 0.44 -8.73 15.38
CA SER A 90 0.21 -9.34 16.70
C SER A 90 1.47 -10.14 17.09
N PRO A 91 2.35 -9.63 17.97
CA PRO A 91 3.17 -10.55 18.76
C PRO A 91 2.22 -11.34 19.69
N PRO A 92 2.33 -12.67 19.79
CA PRO A 92 1.64 -13.38 20.85
C PRO A 92 2.16 -12.83 22.19
N LEU A 93 1.24 -12.31 23.00
CA LEU A 93 1.50 -12.03 24.41
C LEU A 93 2.00 -13.34 25.02
N SER A 94 3.30 -13.38 25.32
CA SER A 94 3.91 -14.46 26.09
C SER A 94 3.48 -14.29 27.55
N GLU A 95 2.23 -14.61 27.84
CA GLU A 95 1.76 -14.89 29.19
C GLU A 95 2.30 -16.26 29.60
N ASP A 96 3.57 -16.33 30.03
CA ASP A 96 4.05 -17.40 30.92
C ASP A 96 5.48 -17.12 31.38
N ALA A 97 5.65 -16.03 32.14
CA ALA A 97 6.73 -15.96 33.10
C ALA A 97 6.26 -16.65 34.39
N ALA A 98 6.51 -17.95 34.44
CA ALA A 98 6.49 -18.76 35.64
C ALA A 98 7.10 -18.00 36.83
N SER A 99 6.29 -17.61 37.81
CA SER A 99 6.76 -17.46 39.17
C SER A 99 6.22 -18.64 39.96
N ARG A 100 7.05 -19.68 39.98
CA ARG A 100 6.95 -20.84 40.84
C ARG A 100 6.82 -20.35 42.28
N GLY A 101 5.82 -20.86 42.99
CA GLY A 101 5.88 -20.90 44.44
C GLY A 101 7.13 -21.68 44.87
N GLN A 102 7.92 -21.06 45.73
CA GLN A 102 8.45 -21.63 46.97
C GLN A 102 8.56 -20.49 47.98
#